data_AF-A0A4Z2HVG2-F1
#
_entry.id   AF-A0A4Z2HVG2-F1
#
_cell.length_a   1.000
_cell.length_b   1.000
_cell.length_c   1.000
_cell.angle_alpha   90.00
_cell.angle_beta   90.00
_cell.angle_gamma   90.00
#
_symmetry.space_group_name_H-M   'P 1'
#
loop_
_entity.id
_entity.type
_entity.pdbx_description
1 polymer ?
#
loop_
_entity_poly.entity_id
_entity_poly.type
_entity_poly.pdbx_seq_one_letter_code
_entity_poly.pdbx_strand_id
1 'polypeptide(L)'
;MEKLPVGTDGRVVKPDRGHRKSKVSRDVETDIEILYKAVPQLAKVFRIIDKIGEGTFSSVYLGEAQMRDGRREMFALKHLIPTSHPTRIAAELQCLTVAGGRENVIGVTYCFRKEDHVVIVMPYMEHQAIVV
;
A
#
# COMPACT_ATOMS: atom_id res chain seq x y z
N MET A 1 -56.42 26.59 6.47
CA MET A 1 -55.94 27.25 5.23
C MET A 1 -54.42 27.26 5.28
N GLU A 2 -53.65 26.71 4.36
CA GLU A 2 -53.93 25.82 3.24
C GLU A 2 -52.57 25.21 2.81
N LYS A 3 -52.57 23.88 2.71
CA LYS A 3 -51.81 22.93 1.88
C LYS A 3 -50.49 23.32 1.17
N LEU A 4 -49.54 22.38 1.27
CA LEU A 4 -48.44 22.08 0.34
C LEU A 4 -48.94 21.92 -1.12
N PRO A 5 -48.01 21.98 -2.08
CA PRO A 5 -47.85 20.82 -2.94
C PRO A 5 -46.40 20.32 -3.07
N VAL A 6 -46.36 19.04 -3.40
CA VAL A 6 -45.24 18.14 -3.71
C VAL A 6 -44.39 18.62 -4.89
N GLY A 7 -43.08 18.43 -4.77
CA GLY A 7 -42.13 18.46 -5.88
C GLY A 7 -41.05 17.39 -5.68
N THR A 8 -41.20 16.28 -6.40
CA THR A 8 -40.29 15.15 -6.49
C THR A 8 -39.01 15.52 -7.27
N ASP A 9 -37.83 15.25 -6.71
CA ASP A 9 -36.73 14.68 -7.50
C ASP A 9 -35.81 13.86 -6.60
N GLY A 10 -36.06 12.55 -6.60
CA GLY A 10 -35.24 11.57 -5.91
C GLY A 10 -33.93 11.40 -6.65
N ARG A 11 -32.86 12.07 -6.19
CA ARG A 11 -31.52 11.55 -6.40
C ARG A 11 -31.23 10.50 -5.35
N VAL A 12 -31.70 9.29 -5.64
CA VAL A 12 -31.11 8.06 -5.10
C VAL A 12 -29.64 8.09 -5.51
N VAL A 13 -28.77 8.49 -4.59
CA VAL A 13 -27.34 8.25 -4.71
C VAL A 13 -27.20 6.73 -4.65
N LYS A 14 -27.10 6.13 -5.84
CA LYS A 14 -26.81 4.70 -6.00
C LYS A 14 -25.50 4.44 -5.25
N PRO A 15 -25.40 3.34 -4.47
CA PRO A 15 -24.14 2.96 -3.88
C PRO A 15 -23.17 2.72 -5.04
N ASP A 16 -22.10 3.50 -5.07
CA ASP A 16 -21.12 3.40 -6.13
C ASP A 16 -20.47 2.02 -6.11
N ARG A 17 -20.18 1.57 -7.32
CA ARG A 17 -20.13 0.16 -7.72
C ARG A 17 -19.15 -0.61 -6.87
N GLY A 18 -19.63 -1.76 -6.37
CA GLY A 18 -18.83 -2.66 -5.55
C GLY A 18 -17.49 -2.98 -6.19
N HIS A 19 -16.41 -2.60 -5.51
CA HIS A 19 -15.17 -3.33 -5.60
C HIS A 19 -15.49 -4.74 -5.12
N ARG A 20 -15.75 -5.64 -6.08
CA ARG A 20 -15.76 -7.07 -5.86
C ARG A 20 -14.36 -7.37 -5.33
N LYS A 21 -14.20 -7.44 -4.00
CA LYS A 21 -12.96 -7.94 -3.37
C LYS A 21 -12.79 -9.35 -3.92
N SER A 22 -12.01 -9.49 -4.98
CA SER A 22 -11.52 -10.79 -5.40
C SER A 22 -10.80 -11.34 -4.19
N LYS A 23 -11.16 -12.56 -3.81
CA LYS A 23 -10.47 -13.26 -2.75
C LYS A 23 -8.99 -13.29 -3.13
N VAL A 24 -8.13 -12.77 -2.25
CA VAL A 24 -6.67 -12.82 -2.42
C VAL A 24 -6.26 -14.28 -2.62
N SER A 25 -5.31 -14.55 -3.51
CA SER A 25 -4.90 -15.93 -3.77
C SER A 25 -4.23 -16.54 -2.53
N ARG A 26 -4.34 -17.87 -2.36
CA ARG A 26 -3.69 -18.57 -1.23
C ARG A 26 -2.18 -18.36 -1.20
N ASP A 27 -1.56 -18.22 -2.36
CA ASP A 27 -0.13 -17.98 -2.48
C ASP A 27 0.23 -16.58 -1.95
N VAL A 28 -0.58 -15.56 -2.27
CA VAL A 28 -0.40 -14.21 -1.74
C VAL A 28 -0.68 -14.16 -0.23
N GLU A 29 -1.70 -14.87 0.27
CA GLU A 29 -1.95 -15.01 1.71
C GLU A 29 -0.71 -15.59 2.43
N THR A 30 -0.11 -16.63 1.85
CA THR A 30 1.10 -17.27 2.39
C THR A 30 2.30 -16.32 2.38
N ASP A 31 2.52 -15.59 1.27
CA ASP A 31 3.58 -14.58 1.15
C ASP A 31 3.44 -13.50 2.23
N ILE A 32 2.22 -13.03 2.47
CA ILE A 32 1.93 -12.02 3.50
C ILE A 32 2.23 -12.57 4.90
N GLU A 33 1.86 -13.82 5.20
CA GLU A 33 2.20 -14.45 6.47
C GLU A 33 3.71 -14.60 6.68
N ILE A 34 4.45 -14.98 5.63
CA ILE A 34 5.90 -15.07 5.66
C ILE A 34 6.50 -13.67 5.94
N LEU A 35 5.98 -12.63 5.27
CA LEU A 35 6.44 -11.26 5.48
C LEU A 35 6.21 -10.80 6.92
N TYR A 36 5.07 -11.10 7.54
CA TYR A 36 4.84 -10.78 8.95
C TYR A 36 5.75 -11.54 9.89
N LYS A 37 6.07 -12.82 9.61
CA LYS A 37 7.04 -13.59 10.42
C LYS A 37 8.45 -13.00 10.30
N ALA A 38 8.84 -12.61 9.09
CA ALA A 38 10.12 -12.00 8.80
C ALA A 38 10.28 -10.63 9.48
N VAL A 39 9.27 -9.76 9.38
CA VAL A 39 9.27 -8.40 9.95
C VAL A 39 8.03 -8.18 10.84
N PRO A 40 8.01 -8.69 12.08
CA PRO A 40 6.83 -8.68 12.96
C PRO A 40 6.33 -7.28 13.33
N GLN A 41 7.16 -6.24 13.20
CA GLN A 41 6.74 -4.87 13.43
C GLN A 41 5.64 -4.43 12.45
N LEU A 42 5.60 -5.00 11.24
CA LEU A 42 4.58 -4.68 10.25
C LEU A 42 3.17 -5.03 10.74
N ALA A 43 2.99 -6.15 11.42
CA ALA A 43 1.68 -6.60 11.93
C ALA A 43 1.08 -5.65 12.98
N LYS A 44 1.92 -4.79 13.60
CA LYS A 44 1.48 -3.79 14.58
C LYS A 44 1.00 -2.49 13.94
N VAL A 45 1.38 -2.24 12.68
CA VAL A 45 1.22 -0.94 12.03
C VAL A 45 0.33 -1.06 10.79
N PHE A 46 0.47 -2.14 10.02
CA PHE A 46 -0.19 -2.30 8.74
C PHE A 46 -1.10 -3.51 8.74
N ARG A 47 -2.25 -3.35 8.09
CA ARG A 47 -3.05 -4.43 7.54
C ARG A 47 -2.68 -4.58 6.07
N ILE A 48 -1.84 -5.56 5.75
CA ILE A 48 -1.48 -5.90 4.36
C ILE A 48 -2.67 -6.56 3.66
N ILE A 49 -2.99 -6.08 2.47
CA ILE A 49 -4.22 -6.38 1.71
C ILE A 49 -3.93 -7.31 0.55
N ASP A 50 -2.88 -7.02 -0.24
CA ASP A 50 -2.58 -7.74 -1.47
C ASP A 50 -1.11 -7.59 -1.86
N LYS A 51 -0.63 -8.42 -2.79
CA LYS A 51 0.66 -8.26 -3.49
C LYS A 51 0.39 -7.57 -4.82
N ILE A 52 0.85 -6.34 -4.96
CA ILE A 52 0.55 -5.46 -6.10
C ILE A 52 1.69 -5.36 -7.11
N GLY A 53 2.85 -5.94 -6.80
CA GLY A 53 3.98 -5.95 -7.70
C GLY A 53 5.01 -7.00 -7.31
N GLU A 54 5.67 -7.56 -8.30
CA GLU A 54 6.74 -8.53 -8.13
C GLU A 54 7.81 -8.26 -9.18
N GLY A 55 9.06 -8.26 -8.75
CA GLY A 55 10.22 -8.13 -9.61
C GLY A 55 11.40 -8.89 -9.03
N THR A 56 12.47 -9.02 -9.81
CA THR A 56 13.65 -9.84 -9.46
C THR A 56 14.24 -9.51 -8.09
N PHE A 57 14.16 -8.24 -7.66
CA PHE A 57 14.81 -7.75 -6.44
C PHE A 57 13.85 -7.40 -5.32
N SER A 58 12.54 -7.51 -5.54
CA SER A 58 11.55 -7.11 -4.54
C SER A 58 10.15 -7.59 -4.83
N SER A 59 9.37 -7.75 -3.76
CA SER A 59 7.91 -7.83 -3.80
C SER A 59 7.32 -6.55 -3.24
N VAL A 60 6.21 -6.07 -3.81
CA VAL A 60 5.50 -4.87 -3.35
C VAL A 60 4.09 -5.26 -2.92
N TYR A 61 3.74 -4.89 -1.70
CA TYR A 61 2.44 -5.18 -1.10
C TYR A 61 1.65 -3.90 -0.86
N LEU A 62 0.33 -3.96 -1.03
CA LEU A 62 -0.58 -2.91 -0.62
C LEU A 62 -0.91 -3.09 0.86
N GLY A 63 -0.59 -2.10 1.68
CA GLY A 63 -0.91 -2.10 3.10
C GLY A 63 -1.71 -0.87 3.49
N GLU A 64 -2.52 -1.01 4.53
CA GLU A 64 -3.28 0.08 5.10
C GLU A 64 -2.84 0.31 6.54
N ALA A 65 -2.63 1.57 6.92
CA ALA A 65 -2.32 1.96 8.30
C ALA A 65 -3.32 3.00 8.81
N GLN A 66 -3.59 2.94 10.11
CA GLN A 66 -4.38 3.96 10.80
C GLN A 66 -3.45 5.07 11.30
N MET A 67 -3.72 6.29 10.84
CA MET A 67 -2.99 7.49 11.23
C MET A 67 -3.45 7.98 12.61
N ARG A 68 -2.66 8.84 13.24
CA ARG A 68 -2.95 9.38 14.58
C ARG A 68 -4.23 10.21 14.65
N ASP A 69 -4.62 10.81 13.54
CA ASP A 69 -5.86 11.57 13.38
C ASP A 69 -7.08 10.67 13.06
N GLY A 70 -6.91 9.36 13.11
CA GLY A 70 -7.96 8.37 12.84
C GLY A 70 -8.18 8.07 11.36
N ARG A 71 -7.52 8.77 10.44
CA ARG A 71 -7.62 8.49 9.01
C ARG A 71 -6.95 7.15 8.68
N ARG A 72 -7.45 6.47 7.65
CA ARG A 72 -6.82 5.27 7.09
C ARG A 72 -6.11 5.69 5.82
N GLU A 73 -4.82 5.37 5.74
CA GLU A 73 -4.00 5.69 4.58
C GLU A 73 -3.40 4.41 3.99
N MET A 74 -3.29 4.39 2.67
CA MET A 74 -2.77 3.26 1.90
C MET A 74 -1.29 3.49 1.59
N PHE A 75 -0.50 2.44 1.71
CA PHE A 75 0.95 2.45 1.52
C PHE A 75 1.38 1.29 0.62
N ALA A 76 2.43 1.53 -0.15
CA ALA A 76 3.18 0.49 -0.84
C ALA A 76 4.34 0.03 0.06
N LEU A 77 4.33 -1.25 0.41
CA LEU A 77 5.36 -1.89 1.22
C LEU A 77 6.27 -2.70 0.29
N LYS A 78 7.44 -2.17 -0.02
CA LYS A 78 8.43 -2.84 -0.88
C LYS A 78 9.38 -3.66 -0.02
N HIS A 79 9.18 -4.98 -0.03
CA HIS A 79 10.08 -5.94 0.59
C HIS A 79 11.21 -6.27 -0.37
N LEU A 80 12.44 -5.88 -0.01
CA LEU A 80 13.64 -6.21 -0.78
C LEU A 80 14.03 -7.67 -0.55
N ILE A 81 14.57 -8.34 -1.57
CA ILE A 81 15.07 -9.70 -1.41
C ILE A 81 16.17 -9.72 -0.32
N PRO A 82 16.16 -10.68 0.63
CA PRO A 82 17.11 -10.70 1.74
C PRO A 82 18.58 -10.84 1.31
N THR A 83 18.83 -11.38 0.11
CA THR A 83 20.16 -11.49 -0.49
C THR A 83 20.73 -10.17 -1.01
N SER A 84 19.97 -9.06 -0.92
CA SER A 84 20.44 -7.74 -1.33
C SER A 84 21.57 -7.25 -0.43
N HIS A 85 22.69 -6.84 -1.04
CA HIS A 85 23.83 -6.29 -0.30
C HIS A 85 23.43 -5.01 0.46
N PRO A 86 23.88 -4.79 1.72
CA PRO A 86 23.51 -3.61 2.51
C PRO A 86 23.77 -2.27 1.81
N THR A 87 24.87 -2.15 1.06
CA THR A 87 25.17 -0.95 0.26
C THR A 87 24.10 -0.65 -0.79
N ARG A 88 23.54 -1.69 -1.43
CA ARG A 88 22.48 -1.53 -2.43
C ARG A 88 21.19 -1.04 -1.77
N ILE A 89 20.85 -1.63 -0.61
CA ILE A 89 19.69 -1.22 0.19
C ILE A 89 19.83 0.24 0.62
N ALA A 90 21.00 0.63 1.13
CA ALA A 90 21.28 2.00 1.56
C ALA A 90 21.22 2.99 0.40
N ALA A 91 21.78 2.64 -0.76
CA ALA A 91 21.71 3.49 -1.96
C ALA A 91 20.26 3.72 -2.41
N GLU A 92 19.42 2.68 -2.41
CA GLU A 92 18.01 2.81 -2.78
C GLU A 92 17.25 3.75 -1.81
N LEU A 93 17.44 3.55 -0.50
CA LEU A 93 16.87 4.46 0.51
C LEU A 93 17.39 5.90 0.37
N GLN A 94 18.68 6.07 0.06
CA GLN A 94 19.28 7.38 -0.14
C GLN A 94 18.66 8.11 -1.33
N CYS A 95 18.45 7.43 -2.46
CA CYS A 95 17.76 7.99 -3.61
C CYS A 95 16.35 8.48 -3.25
N LEU A 96 15.57 7.64 -2.56
CA LEU A 96 14.21 7.99 -2.14
C LEU A 96 14.16 9.14 -1.13
N THR A 97 15.18 9.25 -0.28
CA THR A 97 15.25 10.30 0.76
C THR A 97 15.74 11.63 0.22
N VAL A 98 16.73 11.62 -0.68
CA VAL A 98 17.40 12.84 -1.17
C VAL A 98 16.67 13.44 -2.38
N ALA A 99 16.19 12.59 -3.29
CA ALA A 99 15.53 13.02 -4.52
C ALA A 99 13.99 12.86 -4.46
N GLY A 100 13.49 11.94 -3.64
CA GLY A 100 12.05 11.66 -3.56
C GLY A 100 11.23 12.73 -2.84
N GLY A 101 9.91 12.65 -3.04
CA GLY A 101 8.92 13.56 -2.44
C GLY A 101 8.68 14.85 -3.23
N ARG A 102 9.37 15.05 -4.36
CA ARG A 102 9.26 16.22 -5.24
C ARG A 102 9.39 15.82 -6.70
N GLU A 103 8.97 16.71 -7.60
CA GLU A 103 9.18 16.57 -9.05
C GLU A 103 8.69 15.21 -9.61
N ASN A 104 7.58 14.70 -9.09
CA ASN A 104 7.00 13.40 -9.43
C ASN A 104 7.89 12.18 -9.11
N VAL A 105 8.90 12.35 -8.25
CA VAL A 105 9.72 11.25 -7.73
C VAL A 105 9.14 10.77 -6.41
N ILE A 106 8.87 9.46 -6.31
CA ILE A 106 8.33 8.85 -5.09
C ILE A 106 9.31 9.01 -3.91
N GLY A 107 8.78 9.42 -2.76
CA GLY A 107 9.54 9.51 -1.51
C GLY A 107 9.43 8.24 -0.67
N VAL A 108 10.12 8.25 0.47
CA VAL A 108 10.01 7.22 1.51
C VAL A 108 9.34 7.79 2.75
N THR A 109 8.40 7.04 3.34
CA THR A 109 7.74 7.44 4.59
C THR A 109 8.45 6.81 5.80
N TYR A 110 8.72 5.50 5.73
CA TYR A 110 9.38 4.73 6.78
C TYR A 110 10.17 3.56 6.18
N CYS A 111 11.05 2.98 6.97
CA CYS A 111 11.75 1.74 6.63
C CYS A 111 11.77 0.82 7.85
N PHE A 112 11.38 -0.43 7.66
CA PHE A 112 11.47 -1.49 8.67
C PHE A 112 12.61 -2.43 8.31
N ARG A 113 13.39 -2.83 9.31
CA ARG A 113 14.43 -3.83 9.16
C ARG A 113 14.41 -4.81 10.32
N LYS A 114 14.49 -6.09 10.00
CA LYS A 114 14.85 -7.15 10.93
C LYS A 114 15.81 -8.09 10.22
N GLU A 115 17.02 -8.19 10.75
CA GLU A 115 18.11 -8.97 10.15
C GLU A 115 18.35 -8.55 8.68
N ASP A 116 18.26 -9.48 7.74
CA ASP A 116 18.41 -9.31 6.31
C ASP A 116 17.10 -8.92 5.59
N HIS A 117 15.96 -8.93 6.29
CA HIS A 117 14.68 -8.47 5.74
C HIS A 117 14.50 -6.96 5.91
N VAL A 118 14.36 -6.26 4.78
CA VAL A 118 14.15 -4.81 4.72
C VAL A 118 12.88 -4.49 3.93
N VAL A 119 12.02 -3.65 4.52
CA VAL A 119 10.75 -3.22 3.93
C VAL A 119 10.69 -1.70 3.91
N ILE A 120 10.69 -1.14 2.70
CA ILE A 120 10.57 0.30 2.46
C ILE A 120 9.08 0.63 2.31
N VAL A 121 8.61 1.61 3.10
CA VAL A 121 7.22 2.06 3.08
C VAL A 121 7.14 3.37 2.30
N MET A 122 6.30 3.38 1.28
CA MET A 122 6.09 4.52 0.39
C MET A 122 4.59 4.86 0.31
N PRO A 123 4.21 6.11 0.00
CA PRO A 123 2.82 6.43 -0.31
C PRO A 123 2.31 5.55 -1.46
N TYR A 124 1.12 4.98 -1.33
CA TYR A 124 0.51 4.24 -2.43
C TYR A 124 -0.04 5.21 -3.49
N MET A 125 0.30 4.98 -4.76
CA MET A 125 -0.27 5.69 -5.90
C MET A 125 -1.07 4.70 -6.75
N GLU A 126 -2.38 4.90 -6.82
CA GLU A 126 -3.23 4.16 -7.73
C GLU A 126 -2.82 4.49 -9.17
N HIS A 127 -2.62 3.45 -9.97
CA HIS A 127 -2.12 3.60 -11.34
C HIS A 127 -2.84 2.63 -12.26
N GLN A 128 -2.96 3.03 -13.52
CA GLN A 128 -3.52 2.20 -14.57
C GLN A 128 -2.47 1.20 -15.05
N ALA A 129 -2.90 0.00 -15.45
CA ALA A 129 -2.02 -0.94 -16.12
C ALA A 129 -1.52 -0.32 -17.44
N ILE A 130 -0.21 -0.41 -17.69
CA ILE A 130 0.33 -0.05 -18.99
C ILE A 130 -0.07 -1.16 -19.96
N VAL A 131 -0.89 -0.81 -20.94
CA VAL A 131 -1.21 -1.71 -22.05
C VAL A 131 -0.05 -1.61 -23.04
N VAL A 132 0.76 -2.66 -23.10
CA VAL A 132 1.92 -2.78 -23.99
C VAL A 132 1.55 -3.51 -25.27
#